data_AF-A0A6C0GIN6-F1
#
_entry.id   AF-A0A6C0GIN6-F1
#
_cell.length_a   1.000
_cell.length_b   1.000
_cell.length_c   1.000
_cell.angle_alpha   90.00
_cell.angle_beta   90.00
_cell.angle_gamma   90.00
#
_symmetry.space_group_name_H-M   'P 1'
#
loop_
_entity.id
_entity.type
_entity.pdbx_description
1 polymer ?
#
loop_
_entity_poly.entity_id
_entity_poly.type
_entity_poly.pdbx_seq_one_letter_code
_entity_poly.pdbx_strand_id
1 'polypeptide(L)'
;MMKNNYDYVEFTYTDKVSFESFRKLFTNMQEYKNLSANEAKNYEDVDWEQFLTEKAKECFSHAFDFRSEEGRIYQKLWELTTPEIRTRSLKLIPPGPWEFESVITAIFNCDYYLVELEDKGEGNAILYLDFWAFPFGGMDSMWQLLQAYGFEINYDSYFEGKPPFEISQWDYALAKELVNQKKGLKD
;
A
#
# COMPACT_ATOMS: atom_id res chain seq x y z
N MET A 1 3.97 22.32 -19.27
CA MET A 1 2.94 22.49 -18.22
C MET A 1 1.77 21.58 -18.61
N MET A 2 1.79 20.32 -18.16
CA MET A 2 0.78 19.26 -18.45
C MET A 2 0.13 18.77 -17.14
N LYS A 3 0.04 19.63 -16.12
CA LYS A 3 -0.29 19.24 -14.74
C LYS A 3 -1.79 19.10 -14.45
N ASN A 4 -2.66 19.39 -15.41
CA ASN A 4 -4.12 19.43 -15.18
C ASN A 4 -4.87 18.12 -15.47
N ASN A 5 -4.18 17.06 -15.89
CA ASN A 5 -4.84 15.84 -16.38
C ASN A 5 -4.46 14.57 -15.60
N TYR A 6 -3.59 14.67 -14.59
CA TYR A 6 -3.12 13.52 -13.82
C TYR A 6 -3.42 13.72 -12.35
N ASP A 7 -3.71 12.62 -11.69
CA ASP A 7 -3.74 12.57 -10.24
C ASP A 7 -2.31 12.57 -9.69
N TYR A 8 -2.16 13.04 -8.46
CA TYR A 8 -0.86 13.20 -7.85
C TYR A 8 -0.89 13.10 -6.33
N VAL A 9 0.26 12.68 -5.79
CA VAL A 9 0.55 12.65 -4.35
C VAL A 9 1.72 13.56 -4.06
N GLU A 10 1.50 14.52 -3.15
CA GLU A 10 2.57 15.34 -2.59
C GLU A 10 3.07 14.72 -1.29
N PHE A 11 4.38 14.61 -1.14
CA PHE A 11 4.99 14.04 0.05
C PHE A 11 6.33 14.70 0.38
N THR A 12 6.73 14.57 1.63
CA THR A 12 8.02 15.03 2.14
C THR A 12 8.94 13.85 2.46
N TYR A 13 10.22 14.04 2.22
CA TYR A 13 11.27 13.10 2.51
C TYR A 13 12.44 13.81 3.21
N THR A 14 13.00 13.19 4.25
CA THR A 14 14.16 13.71 4.98
C THR A 14 15.44 12.96 4.63
N ASP A 15 15.32 11.68 4.28
CA ASP A 15 16.43 10.83 3.86
C ASP A 15 16.53 10.77 2.33
N LYS A 16 17.58 11.43 1.80
CA LYS A 16 17.88 11.42 0.37
C LYS A 16 18.22 10.02 -0.15
N VAL A 17 18.81 9.15 0.67
CA VAL A 17 19.15 7.78 0.26
C VAL A 17 17.86 7.01 0.00
N SER A 18 16.89 7.08 0.92
CA SER A 18 15.57 6.50 0.73
C SER A 18 14.85 7.07 -0.49
N PHE A 19 14.89 8.39 -0.72
CA PHE A 19 14.29 8.99 -1.90
C PHE A 19 14.91 8.52 -3.22
N GLU A 20 16.24 8.47 -3.33
CA GLU A 20 16.90 7.98 -4.54
C GLU A 20 16.64 6.48 -4.77
N SER A 21 16.54 5.70 -3.70
CA SER A 21 16.21 4.27 -3.81
C SER A 21 14.76 4.07 -4.27
N PHE A 22 13.82 4.85 -3.74
CA PHE A 22 12.43 4.87 -4.20
C PHE A 22 12.33 5.34 -5.67
N ARG A 23 13.08 6.38 -6.06
CA ARG A 23 13.11 6.84 -7.45
C ARG A 23 13.55 5.73 -8.39
N LYS A 24 14.58 4.95 -8.04
CA LYS A 24 15.00 3.78 -8.84
C LYS A 24 13.89 2.74 -8.95
N LEU A 25 13.23 2.40 -7.85
CA LEU A 25 12.09 1.47 -7.86
C LEU A 25 10.97 1.99 -8.78
N PHE A 26 10.55 3.25 -8.59
CA PHE A 26 9.52 3.91 -9.40
C PHE A 26 9.85 3.88 -10.88
N THR A 27 11.06 4.29 -11.28
CA THR A 27 11.49 4.29 -12.68
C THR A 27 11.48 2.88 -13.28
N ASN A 28 11.96 1.87 -12.55
CA ASN A 28 11.94 0.49 -13.05
C ASN A 28 10.50 -0.04 -13.18
N MET A 29 9.62 0.21 -12.20
CA MET A 29 8.20 -0.17 -12.30
C MET A 29 7.50 0.54 -13.47
N GLN A 30 7.80 1.82 -13.66
CA GLN A 30 7.26 2.63 -14.76
C GLN A 30 7.69 2.07 -16.12
N GLU A 31 8.99 1.81 -16.32
CA GLU A 31 9.51 1.19 -17.54
C GLU A 31 8.84 -0.16 -17.80
N TYR A 32 8.67 -0.96 -16.74
CA TYR A 32 8.07 -2.29 -16.84
C TYR A 32 6.57 -2.24 -17.20
N LYS A 33 5.78 -1.35 -16.59
CA LYS A 33 4.35 -1.17 -16.94
C LYS A 33 4.14 -0.62 -18.36
N ASN A 34 5.15 0.03 -18.93
CA ASN A 34 5.10 0.56 -20.29
C ASN A 34 5.57 -0.43 -21.37
N LEU A 35 6.02 -1.64 -20.99
CA LEU A 35 6.38 -2.68 -21.95
C LEU A 35 5.16 -3.10 -22.77
N SER A 36 5.36 -3.32 -24.07
CA SER A 36 4.29 -3.89 -24.90
C SER A 36 4.02 -5.34 -24.49
N ALA A 37 2.85 -5.88 -24.85
CA ALA A 37 2.49 -7.28 -24.55
C ALA A 37 3.50 -8.31 -25.09
N ASN A 38 4.27 -7.97 -26.12
CA ASN A 38 5.32 -8.83 -26.70
C ASN A 38 6.66 -8.74 -25.95
N GLU A 39 6.85 -7.72 -25.12
CA GLU A 39 8.06 -7.46 -24.33
C GLU A 39 7.83 -7.73 -22.83
N ALA A 40 6.56 -7.78 -22.42
CA ALA A 40 6.14 -8.04 -21.05
C ALA A 40 6.66 -9.41 -20.59
N LYS A 41 7.66 -9.36 -19.72
CA LYS A 41 8.04 -10.49 -18.87
C LYS A 41 7.04 -10.55 -17.69
N ASN A 42 7.07 -11.64 -16.92
CA ASN A 42 6.31 -11.67 -15.69
C ASN A 42 6.99 -10.76 -14.66
N TYR A 43 6.28 -9.74 -14.16
CA TYR A 43 6.85 -8.82 -13.16
C TYR A 43 7.24 -9.57 -11.88
N GLU A 44 6.63 -10.74 -11.62
CA GLU A 44 6.97 -11.62 -10.50
C GLU A 44 8.38 -12.23 -10.63
N ASP A 45 8.98 -12.26 -11.82
CA ASP A 45 10.34 -12.78 -12.04
C ASP A 45 11.43 -11.73 -11.70
N VAL A 46 11.04 -10.49 -11.41
CA VAL A 46 11.96 -9.41 -11.06
C VAL A 46 12.14 -9.36 -9.54
N ASP A 47 13.39 -9.36 -9.09
CA ASP A 47 13.74 -9.09 -7.70
C ASP A 47 13.51 -7.61 -7.38
N TRP A 48 12.29 -7.24 -6.99
CA TRP A 48 11.96 -5.86 -6.61
C TRP A 48 12.54 -5.46 -5.25
N GLU A 49 12.83 -6.43 -4.38
CA GLU A 49 13.37 -6.18 -3.05
C GLU A 49 14.75 -5.52 -3.10
N GLN A 50 15.51 -5.76 -4.18
CA GLN A 50 16.83 -5.13 -4.39
C GLN A 50 16.78 -3.59 -4.39
N PHE A 51 15.61 -2.98 -4.63
CA PHE A 51 15.43 -1.53 -4.62
C PHE A 51 14.97 -0.97 -3.27
N LEU A 52 14.63 -1.84 -2.31
CA LEU A 52 14.23 -1.43 -0.97
C LEU A 52 15.45 -1.02 -0.14
N THR A 53 15.29 0.06 0.63
CA THR A 53 16.24 0.37 1.71
C THR A 53 16.03 -0.59 2.87
N GLU A 54 17.03 -0.72 3.76
CA GLU A 54 16.89 -1.52 4.98
C GLU A 54 15.72 -1.06 5.85
N LYS A 55 15.40 0.25 5.84
CA LYS A 55 14.22 0.79 6.52
C LYS A 55 12.92 0.26 5.92
N ALA A 56 12.80 0.24 4.59
CA ALA A 56 11.62 -0.28 3.91
C ALA A 56 11.48 -1.80 4.10
N LYS A 57 12.59 -2.55 4.01
CA LYS A 57 12.62 -3.99 4.31
C LYS A 57 12.18 -4.30 5.74
N GLU A 58 12.73 -3.56 6.70
CA GLU A 58 12.34 -3.69 8.10
C GLU A 58 10.84 -3.44 8.25
N CYS A 59 10.29 -2.38 7.63
CA CYS A 59 8.86 -2.11 7.64
C CYS A 59 8.05 -3.32 7.15
N PHE A 60 8.32 -3.82 5.94
CA PHE A 60 7.58 -4.95 5.36
C PHE A 60 7.80 -6.28 6.11
N SER A 61 8.89 -6.43 6.86
CA SER A 61 9.11 -7.62 7.71
C SER A 61 8.11 -7.76 8.85
N HIS A 62 7.38 -6.68 9.19
CA HIS A 62 6.33 -6.66 10.22
C HIS A 62 4.92 -6.89 9.64
N ALA A 63 4.81 -7.35 8.39
CA ALA A 63 3.51 -7.69 7.79
C ALA A 63 2.79 -8.78 8.59
N PHE A 64 1.45 -8.74 8.60
CA PHE A 64 0.64 -9.66 9.38
C PHE A 64 0.72 -11.10 8.86
N ASP A 65 1.24 -12.01 9.67
CA ASP A 65 1.29 -13.44 9.34
C ASP A 65 -0.07 -14.11 9.55
N PHE A 66 -0.84 -14.28 8.47
CA PHE A 66 -2.12 -14.99 8.49
C PHE A 66 -2.01 -16.49 8.84
N ARG A 67 -0.81 -17.09 8.77
CA ARG A 67 -0.56 -18.50 9.09
C ARG A 67 -0.27 -18.74 10.58
N SER A 68 0.05 -17.68 11.32
CA SER A 68 0.29 -17.69 12.76
C SER A 68 -0.95 -18.09 13.58
N GLU A 69 -0.80 -18.30 14.89
CA GLU A 69 -1.95 -18.51 15.77
C GLU A 69 -2.91 -17.31 15.74
N GLU A 70 -2.35 -16.09 15.76
CA GLU A 70 -3.11 -14.85 15.70
C GLU A 70 -3.85 -14.70 14.37
N GLY A 71 -3.19 -15.00 13.25
CA GLY A 71 -3.80 -15.02 11.92
C GLY A 71 -4.97 -16.00 11.79
N ARG A 72 -4.85 -17.19 12.40
CA ARG A 72 -5.97 -18.16 12.44
C ARG A 72 -7.14 -17.67 13.31
N ILE A 73 -6.86 -16.95 14.40
CA ILE A 73 -7.90 -16.33 15.22
C ILE A 73 -8.59 -15.20 14.46
N TYR A 74 -7.83 -14.36 13.75
CA TYR A 74 -8.34 -13.36 12.83
C TYR A 74 -9.30 -13.99 11.81
N GLN A 75 -8.87 -15.04 11.10
CA GLN A 75 -9.70 -15.68 10.09
C GLN A 75 -11.00 -16.23 10.67
N LYS A 76 -10.95 -16.87 11.83
CA LYS A 76 -12.16 -17.35 12.52
C LYS A 76 -13.09 -16.22 12.93
N LEU A 77 -12.55 -15.12 13.46
CA LEU A 77 -13.36 -13.97 13.84
C LEU A 77 -14.01 -13.33 12.61
N TRP A 78 -13.27 -13.22 11.51
CA TRP A 78 -13.79 -12.77 10.23
C TRP A 78 -14.99 -13.62 9.81
N GLU A 79 -14.82 -14.94 9.74
CA GLU A 79 -15.88 -15.90 9.37
C GLU A 79 -17.13 -15.80 10.26
N LEU A 80 -16.95 -15.57 11.57
CA LEU A 80 -18.05 -15.42 12.54
C LEU A 80 -18.76 -14.05 12.48
N THR A 81 -18.09 -13.02 11.97
CA THR A 81 -18.63 -11.66 11.89
C THR A 81 -19.46 -11.48 10.63
N THR A 82 -20.57 -10.73 10.67
CA THR A 82 -21.41 -10.54 9.48
C THR A 82 -20.75 -9.63 8.43
N PRO A 83 -21.05 -9.79 7.13
CA PRO A 83 -20.47 -8.96 6.07
C PRO A 83 -20.58 -7.45 6.32
N GLU A 84 -21.72 -6.98 6.84
CA GLU A 84 -21.98 -5.56 7.10
C GLU A 84 -21.04 -4.96 8.14
N ILE A 85 -20.59 -5.78 9.10
CA ILE A 85 -19.62 -5.35 10.13
C ILE A 85 -18.20 -5.45 9.58
N ARG A 86 -17.87 -6.50 8.81
CA ARG A 86 -16.54 -6.69 8.22
C ARG A 86 -16.08 -5.49 7.41
N THR A 87 -16.97 -4.89 6.61
CA THR A 87 -16.63 -3.80 5.69
C THR A 87 -16.43 -2.44 6.35
N ARG A 88 -16.74 -2.28 7.64
CA ARG A 88 -16.66 -1.00 8.36
C ARG A 88 -15.88 -1.04 9.66
N SER A 89 -15.57 -2.25 10.15
CA SER A 89 -14.95 -2.42 11.45
C SER A 89 -13.44 -2.32 11.35
N LEU A 90 -12.88 -1.25 11.92
CA LEU A 90 -11.43 -1.07 12.06
C LEU A 90 -10.75 -2.21 12.86
N LYS A 91 -11.53 -2.98 13.65
CA LYS A 91 -11.07 -4.19 14.36
C LYS A 91 -10.87 -5.40 13.46
N LEU A 92 -11.19 -5.30 12.17
CA LEU A 92 -10.95 -6.34 11.16
C LEU A 92 -10.02 -5.83 10.05
N ILE A 93 -9.28 -4.76 10.31
CA ILE A 93 -8.13 -4.39 9.51
C ILE A 93 -6.93 -5.12 10.13
N PRO A 94 -6.20 -5.95 9.38
CA PRO A 94 -4.99 -6.59 9.89
C PRO A 94 -4.00 -5.55 10.43
N PRO A 95 -3.34 -5.81 11.58
CA PRO A 95 -2.31 -4.90 12.08
C PRO A 95 -1.05 -4.97 11.20
N GLY A 96 -0.33 -3.87 11.06
CA GLY A 96 0.92 -3.83 10.31
C GLY A 96 0.75 -3.55 8.82
N PRO A 97 1.87 -3.51 8.06
CA PRO A 97 1.84 -3.24 6.64
C PRO A 97 1.35 -4.46 5.83
N TRP A 98 1.07 -4.22 4.55
CA TRP A 98 0.85 -5.28 3.58
C TRP A 98 2.17 -6.04 3.32
N GLU A 99 2.06 -7.31 2.91
CA GLU A 99 3.21 -8.03 2.36
C GLU A 99 3.75 -7.29 1.12
N PHE A 100 5.07 -7.20 0.98
CA PHE A 100 5.70 -6.42 -0.09
C PHE A 100 5.30 -6.92 -1.48
N GLU A 101 5.27 -8.24 -1.67
CA GLU A 101 4.85 -8.87 -2.93
C GLU A 101 3.39 -8.55 -3.27
N SER A 102 2.54 -8.41 -2.25
CA SER A 102 1.14 -7.98 -2.44
C SER A 102 1.06 -6.51 -2.86
N VAL A 103 1.91 -5.64 -2.32
CA VAL A 103 2.03 -4.23 -2.76
C VAL A 103 2.46 -4.17 -4.23
N ILE A 104 3.51 -4.88 -4.61
CA ILE A 104 4.00 -4.93 -6.00
C ILE A 104 2.93 -5.48 -6.94
N THR A 105 2.30 -6.60 -6.57
CA THR A 105 1.20 -7.21 -7.34
C THR A 105 0.04 -6.23 -7.53
N ALA A 106 -0.34 -5.50 -6.49
CA ALA A 106 -1.39 -4.50 -6.57
C ALA A 106 -0.99 -3.36 -7.53
N ILE A 107 0.23 -2.82 -7.43
CA ILE A 107 0.70 -1.75 -8.31
C ILE A 107 0.69 -2.18 -9.79
N PHE A 108 1.13 -3.41 -10.09
CA PHE A 108 1.17 -3.90 -11.48
C PHE A 108 -0.21 -4.19 -12.05
N ASN A 109 -1.12 -4.74 -11.24
CA ASN A 109 -2.48 -5.09 -11.68
C ASN A 109 -3.51 -3.95 -11.55
N CYS A 110 -3.16 -2.85 -10.89
CA CYS A 110 -4.02 -1.67 -10.88
C CYS A 110 -4.05 -0.98 -12.25
N ASP A 111 -5.24 -0.54 -12.63
CA ASP A 111 -5.55 0.21 -13.85
C ASP A 111 -5.16 1.69 -13.70
N TYR A 112 -3.87 1.93 -13.49
CA TYR A 112 -3.26 3.25 -13.62
C TYR A 112 -1.86 3.16 -14.23
N TYR A 113 -1.40 4.28 -14.82
CA TYR A 113 -0.01 4.43 -15.24
C TYR A 113 0.80 5.22 -14.21
N LEU A 114 2.05 4.80 -14.02
CA LEU A 114 3.07 5.57 -13.32
C LEU A 114 3.57 6.66 -14.29
N VAL A 115 3.33 7.94 -14.00
CA VAL A 115 3.58 9.03 -14.96
C VAL A 115 4.92 9.73 -14.71
N GLU A 116 5.13 10.24 -13.49
CA GLU A 116 6.33 11.01 -13.18
C GLU A 116 6.58 11.04 -11.67
N LEU A 117 7.85 11.11 -11.27
CA LEU A 117 8.26 11.42 -9.92
C LEU A 117 9.14 12.68 -9.95
N GLU A 118 8.58 13.80 -9.52
CA GLU A 118 9.20 15.12 -9.55
C GLU A 118 9.76 15.48 -8.16
N ASP A 119 11.07 15.71 -8.07
CA ASP A 119 11.70 16.30 -6.89
C ASP A 119 11.56 17.82 -6.95
N LYS A 120 10.92 18.40 -5.93
CA LYS A 120 10.69 19.85 -5.80
C LYS A 120 11.84 20.56 -5.09
N GLY A 121 12.80 19.81 -4.58
CA GLY A 121 13.84 20.31 -3.69
C GLY A 121 13.33 20.49 -2.26
N GLU A 122 14.27 20.82 -1.37
CA GLU A 122 14.01 21.06 0.07
C GLU A 122 13.31 19.89 0.80
N GLY A 123 13.42 18.67 0.28
CA GLY A 123 12.78 17.49 0.86
C GLY A 123 11.30 17.33 0.48
N ASN A 124 10.85 17.96 -0.61
CA ASN A 124 9.48 17.82 -1.13
C ASN A 124 9.51 17.11 -2.49
N ALA A 125 8.52 16.25 -2.75
CA ALA A 125 8.36 15.57 -4.02
C ALA A 125 6.88 15.41 -4.39
N ILE A 126 6.62 15.22 -5.68
CA ILE A 126 5.30 14.91 -6.23
C ILE A 126 5.39 13.66 -7.10
N LEU A 127 4.52 12.70 -6.85
CA LEU A 127 4.34 11.51 -7.69
C LEU A 127 3.05 11.68 -8.49
N TYR A 128 3.11 11.57 -9.80
CA TYR A 128 1.97 11.67 -10.71
C TYR A 128 1.55 10.30 -11.24
N LEU A 129 0.24 10.09 -11.33
CA LEU A 129 -0.43 8.87 -11.75
C LEU A 129 -1.56 9.21 -12.72
N ASP A 130 -1.84 8.28 -13.63
CA ASP A 130 -2.97 8.38 -14.55
C ASP A 130 -3.94 7.22 -14.29
N PHE A 131 -5.06 7.48 -13.60
CA PHE A 131 -6.05 6.44 -13.27
C PHE A 131 -7.04 6.22 -14.41
N TRP A 132 -7.22 4.95 -14.80
CA TRP A 132 -8.07 4.57 -15.91
C TRP A 132 -9.33 3.82 -15.47
N ALA A 133 -9.39 3.35 -14.22
CA ALA A 133 -10.54 2.64 -13.68
C ALA A 133 -11.07 3.30 -12.40
N PHE A 134 -11.64 4.50 -12.51
CA PHE A 134 -12.42 5.06 -11.41
C PHE A 134 -13.68 4.20 -11.16
N PRO A 135 -14.02 3.78 -9.92
CA PRO A 135 -13.35 4.03 -8.63
C PRO A 135 -12.44 2.88 -8.12
N PHE A 136 -12.04 1.93 -8.96
CA PHE A 136 -11.44 0.65 -8.58
C PHE A 136 -9.90 0.56 -8.68
N GLY A 137 -9.19 1.66 -8.94
CA GLY A 137 -7.73 1.69 -9.12
C GLY A 137 -6.91 2.08 -7.87
N GLY A 138 -7.37 1.74 -6.66
CA GLY A 138 -6.97 2.34 -5.37
C GLY A 138 -5.47 2.63 -5.13
N MET A 139 -5.23 3.63 -4.30
CA MET A 139 -3.89 4.19 -4.00
C MET A 139 -3.17 3.56 -2.80
N ASP A 140 -3.85 2.67 -2.08
CA ASP A 140 -3.39 2.13 -0.81
C ASP A 140 -2.00 1.47 -0.91
N SER A 141 -1.75 0.74 -2.01
CA SER A 141 -0.46 0.09 -2.27
C SER A 141 0.67 1.09 -2.49
N MET A 142 0.40 2.19 -3.22
CA MET A 142 1.38 3.27 -3.41
C MET A 142 1.64 4.00 -2.10
N TRP A 143 0.62 4.26 -1.29
CA TRP A 143 0.81 4.89 0.02
C TRP A 143 1.63 4.02 0.96
N GLN A 144 1.33 2.72 1.05
CA GLN A 144 2.14 1.75 1.79
C GLN A 144 3.61 1.82 1.39
N LEU A 145 3.88 1.87 0.08
CA LEU A 145 5.23 1.96 -0.42
C LEU A 145 5.90 3.28 0.01
N LEU A 146 5.27 4.42 -0.18
CA LEU A 146 5.79 5.73 0.25
C LEU A 146 6.06 5.75 1.78
N GLN A 147 5.15 5.20 2.59
CA GLN A 147 5.30 5.11 4.04
C GLN A 147 6.43 4.16 4.46
N ALA A 148 6.65 3.05 3.76
CA ALA A 148 7.73 2.10 4.05
C ALA A 148 9.11 2.74 3.86
N TYR A 149 9.28 3.61 2.85
CA TYR A 149 10.48 4.44 2.70
C TYR A 149 10.55 5.58 3.75
N GLY A 150 9.48 5.77 4.51
CA GLY A 150 9.37 6.76 5.58
C GLY A 150 9.13 8.17 5.10
N PHE A 151 8.45 8.32 3.96
CA PHE A 151 7.97 9.60 3.49
C PHE A 151 6.66 9.96 4.19
N GLU A 152 6.43 11.25 4.41
CA GLU A 152 5.15 11.75 4.92
C GLU A 152 4.31 12.24 3.76
N ILE A 153 3.14 11.65 3.57
CA ILE A 153 2.19 12.09 2.55
C ILE A 153 1.43 13.31 3.06
N ASN A 154 1.49 14.39 2.29
CA ASN A 154 0.92 15.69 2.64
C ASN A 154 -0.43 15.92 1.96
N TYR A 155 -0.57 15.43 0.73
CA TYR A 155 -1.77 15.61 -0.08
C TYR A 155 -1.88 14.50 -1.12
N ASP A 156 -3.10 14.08 -1.40
CA ASP A 156 -3.49 13.17 -2.46
C ASP A 156 -4.67 13.81 -3.22
N SER A 157 -4.50 14.00 -4.53
CA SER A 157 -5.53 14.63 -5.37
C SER A 157 -6.80 13.79 -5.50
N TYR A 158 -6.70 12.46 -5.42
CA TYR A 158 -7.85 11.56 -5.54
C TYR A 158 -8.81 11.73 -4.35
N PHE A 159 -8.26 12.01 -3.16
CA PHE A 159 -9.05 12.26 -1.94
C PHE A 159 -9.22 13.74 -1.61
N GLU A 160 -8.65 14.63 -2.42
CA GLU A 160 -8.58 16.07 -2.17
C GLU A 160 -8.05 16.43 -0.77
N GLY A 161 -7.07 15.67 -0.25
CA GLY A 161 -6.59 15.83 1.12
C GLY A 161 -5.52 14.83 1.52
N LYS A 162 -5.27 14.66 2.82
CA LYS A 162 -4.41 13.56 3.29
C LYS A 162 -5.13 12.23 3.06
N PRO A 163 -4.41 11.15 2.68
CA PRO A 163 -5.01 9.84 2.57
C PRO A 163 -5.75 9.43 3.86
N PRO A 164 -6.91 8.78 3.75
CA PRO A 164 -7.66 8.28 4.90
C PRO A 164 -7.00 7.02 5.46
N PHE A 165 -5.82 7.16 6.08
CA PHE A 165 -5.14 6.03 6.72
C PHE A 165 -6.02 5.44 7.82
N GLU A 166 -6.60 4.26 7.55
CA GLU A 166 -7.32 3.52 8.56
C GLU A 166 -6.32 2.83 9.49
N ILE A 167 -6.29 3.27 10.74
CA ILE A 167 -5.44 2.65 11.76
C ILE A 167 -6.19 1.43 12.28
N SER A 168 -5.57 0.26 12.11
CA SER A 168 -6.08 -0.99 12.67
C SER A 168 -6.38 -0.85 14.17
N GLN A 169 -7.59 -1.27 14.56
CA GLN A 169 -7.99 -1.43 15.96
C GLN A 169 -8.01 -2.91 16.36
N TRP A 170 -7.19 -3.73 15.68
CA TRP A 170 -7.09 -5.15 15.96
C TRP A 170 -6.73 -5.39 17.44
N ASP A 171 -7.55 -6.18 18.12
CA ASP A 171 -7.37 -6.57 19.51
C ASP A 171 -7.38 -8.10 19.59
N TYR A 172 -6.18 -8.67 19.68
CA TYR A 172 -6.02 -10.11 19.70
C TYR A 172 -6.69 -10.78 20.92
N ALA A 173 -6.66 -10.14 22.08
CA ALA A 173 -7.23 -10.71 23.30
C ALA A 173 -8.77 -10.79 23.18
N LEU A 174 -9.40 -9.70 22.74
CA LEU A 174 -10.83 -9.66 22.45
C LEU A 174 -11.20 -10.67 21.35
N ALA A 175 -10.41 -10.75 20.28
CA ALA A 175 -10.66 -11.68 19.19
C ALA A 175 -10.64 -13.14 19.67
N LYS A 176 -9.67 -13.53 20.49
CA LYS A 176 -9.61 -14.87 21.11
C LYS A 176 -10.84 -15.15 21.96
N GLU A 177 -11.26 -14.19 22.79
CA GLU A 177 -12.44 -14.34 23.62
C GLU A 177 -13.70 -14.60 22.78
N LEU A 178 -13.93 -13.77 21.76
CA LEU A 178 -15.10 -13.89 20.88
C LEU A 178 -15.13 -15.20 20.10
N VAL A 179 -13.99 -15.61 19.53
CA VAL A 179 -13.85 -16.87 18.81
C VAL A 179 -14.12 -18.07 19.73
N ASN A 180 -13.60 -18.04 20.97
CA ASN A 180 -13.86 -19.10 21.96
C ASN A 180 -15.36 -19.19 22.33
N GLN A 181 -16.05 -18.07 22.35
CA GLN A 181 -17.50 -18.00 22.56
C GLN A 181 -18.33 -18.29 21.29
N LYS A 182 -17.68 -18.56 20.14
CA LYS A 182 -18.32 -18.71 18.82
C LYS A 182 -19.18 -17.50 18.42
N LYS A 183 -18.71 -16.30 18.74
CA LYS A 183 -19.37 -15.03 18.41
C LYS A 183 -18.50 -14.21 17.46
N GLY A 184 -19.15 -13.51 16.53
CA GLY A 184 -18.52 -12.45 15.75
C GLY A 184 -18.54 -11.10 16.47
N LEU A 185 -17.94 -10.10 15.84
CA LEU A 185 -18.11 -8.71 16.26
C LEU A 185 -19.58 -8.28 16.15
N LYS A 186 -19.94 -7.28 16.94
CA LYS A 186 -21.24 -6.62 16.96
C LYS A 186 -21.02 -5.12 16.97
N ASP A 187 -22.01 -4.38 16.48
CA ASP A 187 -22.07 -2.92 16.60
C ASP A 187 -22.17 -2.45 18.06
#